data_AF-A0A923R5Q2-F1
#
_entry.id   AF-A0A923R5Q2-F1
#
_cell.length_a   1.000
_cell.length_b   1.000
_cell.length_c   1.000
_cell.angle_alpha   90.00
_cell.angle_beta   90.00
_cell.angle_gamma   90.00
#
_symmetry.space_group_name_H-M   'P 1'
#
loop_
_entity.id
_entity.type
_entity.pdbx_description
1 polymer ?
#
loop_
_entity_poly.entity_id
_entity_poly.type
_entity_poly.pdbx_seq_one_letter_code
_entity_poly.pdbx_strand_id
1 'polypeptide(L)'
;MQILKWVPLLMGTVAVAVGMGAVFFPEKSSAGFGVKVTAENSVYVRTTGIRDVFIGLIFLYLYGVQNSPALCFVSLATALVSFTDFLITKRYGDARAWAVHLGATAFLIGYAVWLNALH
;
A
#
# COMPACT_ATOMS: atom_id res chain seq x y z
N MET A 1 20.91 0.05 12.52
CA MET A 1 20.51 0.02 11.10
C MET A 1 20.04 -1.35 10.57
N GLN A 2 20.08 -2.45 11.33
CA GLN A 2 19.56 -3.76 10.85
C GLN A 2 18.03 -3.82 10.72
N ILE A 3 17.29 -3.10 11.56
CA ILE A 3 15.80 -3.09 11.55
C ILE A 3 15.23 -2.61 10.20
N LEU A 4 15.86 -1.61 9.57
CA LEU A 4 15.37 -1.03 8.32
C LEU A 4 15.47 -2.00 7.12
N LYS A 5 16.29 -3.06 7.22
CA LYS A 5 16.35 -4.11 6.20
C LYS A 5 15.07 -4.95 6.13
N TRP A 6 14.30 -5.02 7.21
CA TRP A 6 13.06 -5.79 7.29
C TRP A 6 11.83 -5.00 6.83
N VAL A 7 11.99 -3.70 6.57
CA VAL A 7 10.89 -2.82 6.15
C VAL A 7 10.21 -3.32 4.86
N PRO A 8 10.92 -3.72 3.79
CA PRO A 8 10.27 -4.26 2.59
C PRO A 8 9.48 -5.54 2.84
N LEU A 9 9.98 -6.41 3.73
CA LEU A 9 9.27 -7.63 4.12
C LEU A 9 7.94 -7.29 4.81
N LEU A 10 7.97 -6.36 5.76
CA LEU A 10 6.79 -5.88 6.47
C LEU A 10 5.78 -5.22 5.52
N MET A 11 6.25 -4.31 4.67
CA MET A 11 5.42 -3.62 3.67
C MET A 11 4.76 -4.61 2.72
N GLY A 12 5.54 -5.56 2.19
CA GLY A 12 5.05 -6.59 1.30
C GLY A 12 3.98 -7.46 1.95
N THR A 13 4.24 -7.91 3.18
CA THR A 13 3.29 -8.74 3.94
C THR A 13 2.00 -7.99 4.26
N VAL A 14 2.09 -6.73 4.70
CA VAL A 14 0.92 -5.90 4.99
C VAL A 14 0.11 -5.62 3.73
N ALA A 15 0.76 -5.26 2.61
CA ALA A 15 0.07 -5.02 1.35
C ALA A 15 -0.66 -6.27 0.83
N VAL A 16 -0.03 -7.44 0.91
CA VAL A 16 -0.70 -8.72 0.60
C VAL A 16 -1.90 -8.95 1.52
N ALA A 17 -1.75 -8.75 2.84
CA ALA A 17 -2.85 -8.95 3.78
C ALA A 17 -4.03 -8.00 3.53
N VAL A 18 -3.76 -6.71 3.27
CA VAL A 18 -4.78 -5.70 2.93
C VAL A 18 -5.48 -6.06 1.62
N GLY A 19 -4.71 -6.38 0.58
CA GLY A 19 -5.24 -6.77 -0.73
C GLY A 19 -6.11 -8.03 -0.64
N MET A 20 -5.66 -9.06 0.07
CA MET A 20 -6.45 -10.27 0.32
C MET A 20 -7.71 -9.96 1.13
N GLY A 21 -7.63 -9.06 2.12
CA GLY A 21 -8.79 -8.55 2.85
C GLY A 21 -9.83 -7.95 1.90
N ALA A 22 -9.42 -7.08 0.98
CA ALA A 22 -10.32 -6.48 -0.01
C ALA A 22 -10.87 -7.51 -1.01
N VAL A 23 -10.10 -8.55 -1.34
CA VAL A 23 -10.54 -9.64 -2.20
C VAL A 23 -11.60 -10.50 -1.52
N PHE A 24 -11.45 -10.90 -0.26
CA PHE A 24 -12.38 -11.81 0.41
C PHE A 24 -13.50 -11.12 1.18
N PHE A 25 -13.25 -9.91 1.69
CA PHE A 25 -14.13 -9.15 2.57
C PHE A 25 -14.27 -7.69 2.12
N PRO A 26 -14.69 -7.42 0.86
CA PRO A 26 -14.68 -6.08 0.27
C PRO A 26 -15.47 -5.05 1.10
N GLU A 27 -16.62 -5.44 1.65
CA GLU A 27 -17.46 -4.57 2.49
C GLU A 27 -16.73 -4.07 3.74
N LYS A 28 -15.99 -4.95 4.43
CA LYS A 28 -15.24 -4.60 5.63
C LYS A 28 -14.00 -3.79 5.28
N SER A 29 -13.30 -4.15 4.20
CA SER A 29 -12.09 -3.48 3.76
C SER A 29 -12.33 -2.09 3.20
N SER A 30 -13.51 -1.81 2.65
CA SER A 30 -13.90 -0.47 2.18
C SER A 30 -14.60 0.37 3.25
N ALA A 31 -14.76 -0.13 4.48
CA ALA A 31 -15.34 0.65 5.56
C ALA A 31 -14.51 1.92 5.81
N GLY A 32 -15.17 3.08 5.82
CA GLY A 32 -14.52 4.38 6.02
C GLY A 32 -13.97 5.03 4.74
N PHE A 33 -14.01 4.37 3.58
CA PHE A 33 -13.52 4.93 2.31
C PHE A 33 -14.53 5.82 1.57
N GLY A 34 -15.74 5.98 2.11
CA GLY A 34 -16.79 6.78 1.47
C GLY A 34 -17.58 6.04 0.39
N VAL A 35 -17.26 4.77 0.14
CA VAL A 35 -17.94 3.92 -0.84
C VAL A 35 -18.78 2.88 -0.10
N LYS A 36 -20.08 2.87 -0.36
CA LYS A 36 -20.94 1.77 0.06
C LYS A 36 -20.77 0.61 -0.93
N VAL A 37 -20.19 -0.48 -0.45
CA VAL A 37 -20.04 -1.69 -1.27
C VAL A 37 -21.42 -2.32 -1.50
N THR A 38 -21.73 -2.55 -2.77
CA THR A 38 -22.92 -3.26 -3.26
C THR A 38 -22.45 -4.52 -4.01
N ALA A 39 -23.38 -5.43 -4.32
CA ALA A 39 -23.04 -6.61 -5.11
C ALA A 39 -22.37 -6.24 -6.45
N GLU A 40 -22.89 -5.22 -7.13
CA GLU A 40 -22.41 -4.76 -8.43
C GLU A 40 -21.01 -4.14 -8.38
N ASN A 41 -20.70 -3.30 -7.38
CA ASN A 41 -19.40 -2.63 -7.30
C ASN A 41 -18.34 -3.46 -6.52
N SER A 42 -18.73 -4.56 -5.88
CA SER A 42 -17.81 -5.41 -5.13
C SER A 42 -16.69 -6.00 -6.00
N VAL A 43 -16.96 -6.25 -7.29
CA VAL A 43 -15.96 -6.74 -8.27
C VAL A 43 -14.84 -5.72 -8.47
N TYR A 44 -15.17 -4.42 -8.44
CA TYR A 44 -14.17 -3.36 -8.55
C TYR A 44 -13.26 -3.36 -7.33
N VAL A 45 -13.81 -3.43 -6.12
CA VAL A 45 -13.04 -3.48 -4.86
C VAL A 45 -12.12 -4.71 -4.82
N ARG A 46 -12.59 -5.87 -5.30
CA ARG A 46 -11.78 -7.08 -5.39
C ARG A 46 -10.62 -6.92 -6.38
N THR A 47 -10.89 -6.32 -7.54
CA THR A 47 -9.85 -6.03 -8.55
C THR A 47 -8.78 -5.09 -8.00
N THR A 48 -9.17 -4.02 -7.30
CA THR A 48 -8.21 -3.13 -6.64
C THR A 48 -7.49 -3.82 -5.48
N GLY A 49 -8.13 -4.76 -4.79
CA GLY A 49 -7.48 -5.61 -3.78
C GLY A 49 -6.38 -6.49 -4.39
N ILE A 50 -6.63 -7.10 -5.56
CA ILE A 50 -5.62 -7.89 -6.28
C ILE A 50 -4.40 -7.04 -6.66
N ARG A 51 -4.59 -5.77 -7.05
CA ARG A 51 -3.49 -4.83 -7.30
C ARG A 51 -2.58 -4.70 -6.06
N ASP A 52 -3.16 -4.54 -4.88
CA ASP A 52 -2.40 -4.39 -3.63
C ASP A 52 -1.66 -5.69 -3.26
N VAL A 53 -2.24 -6.86 -3.58
CA VAL A 53 -1.54 -8.15 -3.48
C VAL A 53 -0.29 -8.15 -4.37
N PHE A 54 -0.41 -7.75 -5.64
CA PHE A 54 0.74 -7.71 -6.54
C PHE A 54 1.81 -6.70 -6.11
N ILE A 55 1.41 -5.51 -5.64
CA ILE A 55 2.35 -4.54 -5.04
C ILE A 55 3.11 -5.19 -3.89
N GLY A 56 2.39 -5.89 -3.00
CA GLY A 56 3.01 -6.59 -1.88
C GLY A 56 3.98 -7.70 -2.31
N LEU A 57 3.60 -8.52 -3.30
CA LEU A 57 4.47 -9.55 -3.86
C LEU A 57 5.74 -8.97 -4.50
N ILE A 58 5.65 -7.81 -5.16
CA ILE A 58 6.83 -7.11 -5.70
C ILE A 58 7.78 -6.72 -4.58
N PHE A 59 7.29 -6.15 -3.47
CA PHE A 59 8.12 -5.85 -2.30
C PHE A 59 8.79 -7.09 -1.71
N LEU A 60 8.05 -8.19 -1.56
CA LEU A 60 8.58 -9.45 -1.04
C LEU A 60 9.65 -10.05 -1.96
N TYR A 61 9.44 -10.01 -3.27
CA TYR A 61 10.42 -10.45 -4.26
C TYR A 61 11.69 -9.61 -4.21
N LEU A 62 11.56 -8.29 -4.26
CA LEU A 62 12.69 -7.37 -4.25
C LEU A 62 13.48 -7.42 -2.93
N TYR A 63 12.79 -7.69 -1.82
CA TYR A 63 13.43 -8.05 -0.55
C TYR A 63 14.25 -9.34 -0.69
N GLY A 64 13.68 -10.40 -1.25
CA GLY A 64 14.37 -11.68 -1.44
C GLY A 64 15.64 -11.57 -2.30
N VAL A 65 15.60 -10.79 -3.39
CA VAL A 65 16.76 -10.55 -4.27
C VAL A 65 17.66 -9.39 -3.82
N GLN A 66 17.35 -8.74 -2.69
CA GLN A 66 18.14 -7.64 -2.10
C GLN A 66 18.42 -6.47 -3.08
N ASN A 67 17.47 -6.13 -3.95
CA ASN A 67 17.65 -5.09 -4.97
C ASN A 67 17.17 -3.72 -4.46
N SER A 68 18.06 -3.02 -3.76
CA SER A 68 17.77 -1.71 -3.15
C SER A 68 17.39 -0.60 -4.14
N PRO A 69 18.03 -0.44 -5.31
CA PRO A 69 17.58 0.55 -6.30
C PRO A 69 16.15 0.31 -6.79
N ALA A 70 15.79 -0.94 -7.07
CA ALA A 70 14.42 -1.28 -7.45
C ALA A 70 13.43 -1.06 -6.30
N LEU A 71 13.81 -1.37 -5.05
CA LEU A 71 13.00 -1.07 -3.86
C LEU A 71 12.76 0.43 -3.69
N CYS A 72 13.75 1.27 -3.97
CA CYS A 72 13.62 2.72 -3.93
C CYS A 72 12.56 3.18 -4.93
N PHE A 73 12.68 2.75 -6.19
CA PHE A 73 11.72 3.08 -7.24
C PHE A 73 10.29 2.59 -6.92
N VAL A 74 10.14 1.33 -6.50
CA VAL A 74 8.84 0.75 -6.14
C VAL A 74 8.23 1.46 -4.93
N SER A 75 9.05 1.88 -3.95
CA SER A 75 8.58 2.66 -2.80
C SER A 75 8.03 4.01 -3.23
N LEU A 76 8.69 4.73 -4.15
CA LEU A 76 8.18 5.98 -4.69
C LEU A 76 6.91 5.79 -5.52
N ALA A 77 6.86 4.77 -6.38
CA ALA A 77 5.67 4.46 -7.17
C ALA A 77 4.47 4.11 -6.27
N THR A 78 4.70 3.32 -5.22
CA THR A 78 3.66 2.97 -4.23
C THR A 78 3.25 4.20 -3.40
N ALA A 79 4.18 5.13 -3.13
CA ALA A 79 3.86 6.38 -2.46
C ALA A 79 2.87 7.22 -3.29
N LEU A 80 3.00 7.23 -4.62
CA LEU A 80 2.05 7.92 -5.51
C LEU A 80 0.66 7.29 -5.42
N VAL A 81 0.56 5.96 -5.42
CA VAL A 81 -0.74 5.26 -5.22
C VAL A 81 -1.35 5.66 -3.88
N SER A 82 -0.58 5.55 -2.79
CA SER A 82 -1.05 5.92 -1.45
C SER A 82 -1.42 7.40 -1.34
N PHE A 83 -0.71 8.29 -2.04
CA PHE A 83 -1.02 9.72 -2.06
C PHE A 83 -2.34 9.99 -2.79
N THR A 84 -2.58 9.32 -3.93
CA THR A 84 -3.86 9.43 -4.63
C THR A 84 -5.01 8.88 -3.79
N ASP A 85 -4.81 7.77 -3.08
CA ASP A 85 -5.80 7.21 -2.16
C ASP A 85 -6.09 8.18 -1.00
N PHE A 86 -5.06 8.85 -0.47
CA PHE A 86 -5.22 9.93 0.51
C PHE A 86 -6.10 11.06 -0.03
N LEU A 87 -5.86 11.54 -1.26
CA LEU A 87 -6.66 12.63 -1.84
C LEU A 87 -8.14 12.24 -1.99
N ILE A 88 -8.40 11.00 -2.40
CA ILE A 88 -9.77 10.47 -2.54
C ILE A 88 -10.43 10.31 -1.17
N THR A 89 -9.76 9.62 -0.23
CA THR A 89 -10.32 9.36 1.11
C THR A 89 -10.44 10.61 1.96
N LYS A 90 -9.60 11.64 1.74
CA LYS A 90 -9.77 12.95 2.38
C LYS A 90 -11.05 13.65 1.91
N ARG A 91 -11.45 13.43 0.66
CA ARG A 91 -12.63 14.06 0.07
C ARG A 91 -13.92 13.29 0.36
N TYR A 92 -13.88 11.96 0.33
CA TYR A 92 -15.07 11.12 0.38
C TYR A 92 -15.13 10.19 1.60
N GLY A 93 -14.00 9.88 2.22
CA GLY A 93 -13.90 8.95 3.34
C GLY A 93 -13.87 9.62 4.73
N ASP A 94 -13.51 8.83 5.73
CA ASP A 94 -13.39 9.26 7.12
C ASP A 94 -11.96 9.67 7.50
N ALA A 95 -11.83 10.22 8.72
CA ALA A 95 -10.56 10.71 9.25
C ALA A 95 -9.47 9.64 9.34
N ARG A 96 -9.87 8.40 9.62
CA ARG A 96 -8.94 7.29 9.78
C ARG A 96 -8.40 6.85 8.42
N ALA A 97 -9.27 6.72 7.42
CA ALA A 97 -8.91 6.30 6.08
C ALA A 97 -7.84 7.23 5.50
N TRP A 98 -8.10 8.54 5.46
CA TRP A 98 -7.11 9.46 4.88
C TRP A 98 -5.85 9.58 5.71
N ALA A 99 -5.91 9.46 7.04
CA ALA A 99 -4.73 9.50 7.89
C ALA A 99 -3.79 8.31 7.64
N VAL A 100 -4.34 7.10 7.46
CA VAL A 100 -3.55 5.90 7.13
C VAL A 100 -2.84 6.07 5.78
N HIS A 101 -3.52 6.57 4.76
CA HIS A 101 -2.92 6.78 3.44
C HIS A 101 -1.87 7.90 3.43
N LEU A 102 -2.08 8.98 4.17
CA LEU A 102 -1.08 10.04 4.32
C LEU A 102 0.15 9.53 5.06
N GLY A 103 -0.05 8.77 6.14
CA GLY A 103 1.03 8.15 6.91
C GLY A 103 1.84 7.16 6.06
N ALA A 104 1.16 6.30 5.30
CA ALA A 104 1.82 5.37 4.37
C ALA A 104 2.61 6.10 3.28
N THR A 105 2.06 7.19 2.72
CA THR A 105 2.75 8.04 1.74
C THR A 105 4.05 8.61 2.32
N ALA A 106 3.97 9.25 3.49
CA ALA A 106 5.14 9.84 4.15
C ALA A 106 6.19 8.78 4.48
N PHE A 107 5.75 7.62 4.97
CA PHE A 107 6.62 6.49 5.28
C PHE A 107 7.34 5.96 4.03
N LEU A 108 6.63 5.74 2.93
CA LEU A 108 7.19 5.26 1.66
C LEU A 108 8.22 6.22 1.09
N ILE A 109 7.95 7.53 1.11
CA ILE A 109 8.91 8.56 0.68
C ILE A 109 10.14 8.55 1.58
N GLY A 110 9.95 8.57 2.90
CA GLY A 110 11.04 8.55 3.86
C GLY A 110 11.93 7.31 3.70
N TYR A 111 11.33 6.15 3.47
CA TYR A 111 12.04 4.90 3.22
C TYR A 111 12.81 4.93 1.89
N ALA A 112 12.21 5.46 0.82
CA ALA A 112 12.89 5.61 -0.47
C ALA A 112 14.09 6.57 -0.38
N VAL A 113 13.94 7.71 0.30
CA VAL A 113 15.04 8.66 0.56
C VAL A 113 16.16 7.98 1.35
N TRP A 114 15.81 7.19 2.38
CA TRP A 114 16.79 6.43 3.15
C TRP A 114 17.53 5.41 2.30
N LEU A 115 16.83 4.64 1.46
CA LEU A 115 17.46 3.69 0.53
C LEU A 115 18.42 4.40 -0.43
N ASN A 116 18.01 5.54 -0.97
CA ASN A 116 18.85 6.30 -1.90
C ASN A 116 20.11 6.87 -1.23
N ALA A 117 20.06 7.22 0.06
CA ALA A 117 21.21 7.72 0.81
C ALA A 117 22.25 6.65 1.18
N LEU A 118 21.93 5.36 0.98
CA LEU A 118 22.85 4.24 1.21
C LEU A 118 23.62 3.82 -0.05
N HIS A 119 23.33 4.43 -1.19
CA HIS A 119 24.00 4.25 -2.48
C HIS A 119 24.86 5.47 -2.80
#